data_AF-A0A538NPN3-F1
#
_entry.id   AF-A0A538NPN3-F1
#
_cell.length_a   1.000
_cell.length_b   1.000
_cell.length_c   1.000
_cell.angle_alpha   90.00
_cell.angle_beta   90.00
_cell.angle_gamma   90.00
#
_symmetry.space_group_name_H-M   'P 1'
#
loop_
_entity.id
_entity.type
_entity.pdbx_description
1 polymer ?
#
loop_
_entity_poly.entity_id
_entity_poly.type
_entity_poly.pdbx_seq_one_letter_code
_entity_poly.pdbx_strand_id
1 'polypeptide(L)'
;MLTEAPLAPNEFQTRLRQAIIHTAENARNNRVKLPANFFLGFDEFVSSLPTPEEAPALGQELSQVQLLLNTIIEARVDAITAFHRIHHPGITPAAGAVSAATPRAPPKPSPGPRLIEERTVEFAIAASPTAGRRVINQIAATNEQFFIIRAIHVKNQKDKGPPRENAGPTVPIPPPNPTGAAPAATPAGPLNFIVGNEHIDLSARVELVNFRL
;
A
#
# COMPACT_ATOMS: atom_id res chain seq x y z
N MET A 1 -5.09 12.97 13.43
CA MET A 1 -4.43 13.53 12.24
C MET A 1 -3.03 13.90 12.62
N LEU A 2 -2.04 13.40 11.88
CA LEU A 2 -0.64 13.79 12.07
C LEU A 2 -0.49 15.26 11.71
N THR A 3 0.00 16.07 12.65
CA THR A 3 0.10 17.53 12.50
C THR A 3 1.46 17.94 11.92
N GLU A 4 1.46 19.04 11.19
CA GLU A 4 2.69 19.70 10.76
C GLU A 4 3.39 20.34 11.98
N ALA A 5 4.66 20.03 12.16
CA ALA A 5 5.50 20.62 13.19
C ALA A 5 6.66 21.37 12.53
N PRO A 6 7.09 22.52 13.08
CA PRO A 6 8.29 23.19 12.62
C PRO A 6 9.44 22.19 12.56
N LEU A 7 10.08 22.09 11.40
CA LEU A 7 11.13 21.11 11.15
C LEU A 7 12.23 21.74 10.32
N ALA A 8 13.46 21.70 10.81
CA ALA A 8 14.60 22.14 10.04
C ALA A 8 14.98 21.08 8.98
N PRO A 9 15.55 21.46 7.82
CA PRO A 9 15.92 20.50 6.76
C PRO A 9 16.85 19.37 7.19
N ASN A 10 17.78 19.65 8.12
CA ASN A 10 18.69 18.66 8.70
C ASN A 10 17.98 17.68 9.66
N GLU A 11 17.00 18.17 10.42
CA GLU A 11 16.15 17.33 11.27
C GLU A 11 15.29 16.40 10.42
N PHE A 12 14.77 16.88 9.28
CA PHE A 12 14.06 16.04 8.32
C PHE A 12 14.90 14.85 7.84
N GLN A 13 16.15 15.06 7.41
CA GLN A 13 17.03 13.96 7.01
C GLN A 13 17.30 12.97 8.15
N THR A 14 17.39 13.46 9.39
CA THR A 14 17.58 12.60 10.56
C THR A 14 16.32 11.75 10.80
N ARG A 15 15.13 12.34 10.73
CA ARG A 15 13.85 11.63 10.84
C ARG A 15 13.65 10.63 9.70
N LEU A 16 14.00 10.99 8.47
CA LEU A 16 13.92 10.09 7.31
C LEU A 16 14.78 8.84 7.54
N ARG A 17 16.02 9.00 7.97
CA ARG A 17 16.90 7.86 8.30
C ARG A 17 16.33 7.00 9.42
N GLN A 18 15.81 7.61 10.49
CA GLN A 18 15.16 6.87 11.58
C GLN A 18 13.93 6.10 11.09
N ALA A 19 13.07 6.73 10.28
CA ALA A 19 11.89 6.10 9.72
C ALA A 19 12.26 4.91 8.81
N ILE A 20 13.28 5.06 7.96
CA ILE A 20 13.79 3.97 7.11
C ILE A 20 14.23 2.77 7.97
N ILE A 21 15.02 3.02 9.02
CA ILE A 21 15.50 1.97 9.93
C ILE A 21 14.30 1.30 10.63
N HIS A 22 13.41 2.09 11.24
CA HIS A 22 12.25 1.56 11.95
C HIS A 22 11.34 0.73 11.05
N THR A 23 11.04 1.20 9.83
CA THR A 23 10.21 0.46 8.88
C THR A 23 10.91 -0.82 8.41
N ALA A 24 12.22 -0.78 8.17
CA ALA A 24 12.99 -1.98 7.80
C ALA A 24 13.03 -3.02 8.93
N GLU A 25 13.22 -2.58 10.18
CA GLU A 25 13.16 -3.45 11.36
C GLU A 25 11.76 -4.04 11.55
N ASN A 26 10.71 -3.22 11.41
CA ASN A 26 9.32 -3.68 11.52
C ASN A 26 8.98 -4.73 10.44
N ALA A 27 9.41 -4.50 9.20
CA ALA A 27 9.25 -5.45 8.11
C ALA A 27 9.96 -6.77 8.40
N ARG A 28 11.22 -6.71 8.87
CA ARG A 28 11.97 -7.89 9.28
C ARG A 28 11.27 -8.68 10.39
N ASN A 29 10.77 -7.98 11.41
CA ASN A 29 10.07 -8.59 12.54
C ASN A 29 8.75 -9.28 12.11
N ASN A 30 8.05 -8.70 11.14
CA ASN A 30 6.82 -9.26 10.58
C ASN A 30 7.04 -10.19 9.37
N ARG A 31 8.31 -10.45 9.01
CA ARG A 31 8.72 -11.30 7.87
C ARG A 31 8.19 -10.80 6.51
N VAL A 32 8.02 -9.50 6.38
CA VAL A 32 7.60 -8.83 5.15
C VAL A 32 8.84 -8.47 4.33
N LYS A 33 8.87 -8.83 3.04
CA LYS A 33 9.96 -8.41 2.15
C LYS A 33 9.75 -6.97 1.70
N LEU A 34 10.81 -6.18 1.71
CA LEU A 34 10.81 -4.82 1.16
C LEU A 34 11.60 -4.78 -0.16
N PRO A 35 11.33 -3.82 -1.05
CA PRO A 35 12.16 -3.58 -2.22
C PRO A 35 13.60 -3.24 -1.83
N ALA A 36 14.55 -3.46 -2.75
CA ALA A 36 15.91 -2.97 -2.57
C ALA A 36 15.90 -1.44 -2.53
N ASN A 37 16.78 -0.84 -1.72
CA ASN A 37 16.92 0.62 -1.59
C ASN A 37 15.59 1.31 -1.25
N PHE A 38 14.83 0.75 -0.31
CA PHE A 38 13.53 1.27 0.06
C PHE A 38 13.63 2.50 0.97
N PHE A 39 13.45 3.69 0.40
CA PHE A 39 13.53 4.98 1.11
C PHE A 39 12.17 5.62 1.39
N LEU A 40 11.12 4.79 1.54
CA LEU A 40 9.74 5.24 1.83
C LEU A 40 9.18 6.20 0.76
N GLY A 41 9.74 6.21 -0.46
CA GLY A 41 9.40 7.13 -1.54
C GLY A 41 9.99 8.54 -1.41
N PHE A 42 10.99 8.73 -0.55
CA PHE A 42 11.74 9.99 -0.38
C PHE A 42 13.16 9.89 -0.93
N ASP A 43 13.35 9.13 -2.01
CA ASP A 43 14.63 8.89 -2.67
C ASP A 43 15.38 10.19 -2.99
N GLU A 44 14.65 11.25 -3.35
CA GLU A 44 15.20 12.57 -3.66
C GLU A 44 15.91 13.22 -2.46
N PHE A 45 15.45 12.96 -1.24
CA PHE A 45 15.96 13.58 -0.02
C PHE A 45 16.98 12.74 0.75
N VAL A 46 17.39 11.59 0.19
CA VAL A 46 18.49 10.79 0.73
C VAL A 46 19.82 11.50 0.56
N SER A 47 19.99 12.22 -0.55
CA SER A 47 21.24 12.92 -0.90
C SER A 47 21.09 14.44 -0.98
N SER A 48 19.85 14.97 -0.95
CA SER A 48 19.57 16.39 -1.00
C SER A 48 18.76 16.84 0.23
N LEU A 49 18.91 18.10 0.61
CA LEU A 49 18.12 18.70 1.69
C LEU A 49 16.85 19.34 1.10
N PRO A 50 15.69 19.16 1.76
CA PRO A 50 14.49 19.91 1.37
C PRO A 50 14.68 21.40 1.64
N THR A 51 13.86 22.24 0.99
CA THR A 51 13.86 23.67 1.31
C THR A 51 13.29 23.91 2.71
N PRO A 52 13.69 25.00 3.41
CA PRO A 52 13.17 25.31 4.74
C PRO A 52 11.64 25.48 4.80
N GLU A 53 11.03 25.89 3.69
CA GLU A 53 9.58 26.07 3.57
C GLU A 53 8.84 24.74 3.42
N GLU A 54 9.46 23.73 2.79
CA GLU A 54 8.86 22.41 2.55
C GLU A 54 9.13 21.41 3.68
N ALA A 55 10.20 21.61 4.46
CA ALA A 55 10.63 20.65 5.47
C ALA A 55 9.54 20.25 6.48
N PRO A 56 8.72 21.18 7.02
CA PRO A 56 7.63 20.83 7.92
C PRO A 56 6.56 19.96 7.24
N ALA A 57 6.13 20.33 6.04
CA ALA A 57 5.14 19.62 5.24
C ALA A 57 5.61 18.19 4.87
N LEU A 58 6.88 18.05 4.47
CA LEU A 58 7.51 16.77 4.17
C LEU A 58 7.66 15.90 5.42
N GLY A 59 7.97 16.50 6.57
CA GLY A 59 8.02 15.80 7.85
C GLY A 59 6.68 15.18 8.23
N GLN A 60 5.59 15.92 8.03
CA GLN A 60 4.24 15.39 8.21
C GLN A 60 3.94 14.25 7.24
N GLU A 61 4.30 14.41 5.96
CA GLU A 61 4.11 13.36 4.95
C GLU A 61 4.85 12.08 5.32
N LEU A 62 6.10 12.20 5.77
CA LEU A 62 6.94 11.09 6.17
C LEU A 62 6.28 10.29 7.29
N SER A 63 5.74 10.97 8.32
CA SER A 63 5.05 10.28 9.42
C SER A 63 3.79 9.56 8.95
N GLN A 64 3.04 10.13 8.00
CA GLN A 64 1.84 9.50 7.45
C GLN A 64 2.17 8.30 6.58
N VAL A 65 3.21 8.40 5.75
CA VAL A 65 3.72 7.29 4.94
C VAL A 65 4.24 6.18 5.84
N GLN A 66 4.97 6.52 6.90
CA GLN A 66 5.46 5.54 7.88
C GLN A 66 4.29 4.81 8.57
N LEU A 67 3.25 5.53 8.98
CA LEU A 67 2.03 4.93 9.54
C LEU A 67 1.36 3.97 8.54
N LEU A 68 1.20 4.40 7.28
CA LEU A 68 0.60 3.57 6.24
C LEU A 68 1.42 2.29 6.00
N LEU A 69 2.73 2.41 5.88
CA LEU A 69 3.63 1.28 5.65
C LEU A 69 3.66 0.33 6.85
N ASN A 70 3.71 0.85 8.08
CA ASN A 70 3.61 0.03 9.28
C ASN A 70 2.30 -0.74 9.31
N THR A 71 1.18 -0.09 8.98
CA THR A 71 -0.14 -0.74 8.86
C THR A 71 -0.10 -1.91 7.86
N ILE A 72 0.50 -1.69 6.68
CA ILE A 72 0.64 -2.74 5.66
C ILE A 72 1.53 -3.90 6.16
N ILE A 73 2.62 -3.58 6.85
CA ILE A 73 3.58 -4.55 7.37
C ILE A 73 2.96 -5.41 8.47
N GLU A 74 2.22 -4.79 9.40
CA GLU A 74 1.55 -5.45 10.52
C GLU A 74 0.40 -6.36 10.05
N ALA A 75 -0.15 -6.09 8.87
CA ALA A 75 -1.08 -7.00 8.22
C ALA A 75 -0.43 -8.34 7.78
N ARG A 76 0.90 -8.44 7.82
CA ARG A 76 1.72 -9.62 7.46
C ARG A 76 1.51 -10.07 6.01
N VAL A 77 1.66 -9.11 5.10
CA VAL A 77 1.77 -9.38 3.66
C VAL A 77 3.09 -10.12 3.36
N ASP A 78 3.19 -10.77 2.20
CA ASP A 78 4.42 -11.49 1.85
C ASP A 78 5.54 -10.52 1.48
N ALA A 79 5.19 -9.47 0.72
CA ALA A 79 6.12 -8.44 0.29
C ALA A 79 5.39 -7.13 0.00
N ILE A 80 6.08 -6.00 0.25
CA ILE A 80 5.83 -4.74 -0.45
C ILE A 80 6.68 -4.79 -1.71
N THR A 81 6.05 -4.76 -2.89
CA THR A 81 6.74 -4.90 -4.18
C THR A 81 7.05 -3.56 -4.81
N ALA A 82 6.23 -2.53 -4.55
CA ALA A 82 6.50 -1.15 -4.96
C ALA A 82 5.85 -0.15 -4.00
N PHE A 83 6.45 1.03 -3.88
CA PHE A 83 5.86 2.18 -3.20
C PHE A 83 6.35 3.46 -3.87
N HIS A 84 5.43 4.34 -4.23
CA HIS A 84 5.73 5.61 -4.91
C HIS A 84 4.92 6.75 -4.30
N ARG A 85 5.60 7.87 -4.05
CA ARG A 85 4.94 9.15 -3.73
C ARG A 85 4.63 9.87 -5.04
N ILE A 86 3.39 10.31 -5.23
CA ILE A 86 3.02 11.14 -6.38
C ILE A 86 3.20 12.60 -5.98
N HIS A 87 4.25 13.22 -6.51
CA HIS A 87 4.44 14.66 -6.36
C HIS A 87 3.27 15.40 -7.02
N HIS A 88 2.56 16.20 -6.23
CA HIS A 88 1.52 17.07 -6.76
C HIS A 88 2.18 18.36 -7.25
N PRO A 89 2.00 18.75 -8.53
CA PRO A 89 2.43 20.04 -9.04
C PRO A 89 1.50 21.13 -8.47
N GLY A 90 1.79 21.51 -7.23
CA GLY A 90 1.23 22.67 -6.54
C GLY A 90 2.28 23.42 -5.71
N ILE A 91 3.48 22.85 -5.58
CA ILE A 91 4.67 23.45 -4.98
C ILE A 91 5.72 23.45 -6.10
N THR A 92 5.56 24.32 -7.07
CA THR A 92 6.71 24.69 -7.91
C THR A 92 7.48 25.72 -7.08
N PRO A 93 8.76 25.49 -6.70
CA PRO A 93 9.58 26.61 -6.31
C PRO A 93 9.56 27.58 -7.48
N ALA A 94 9.39 28.87 -7.20
CA ALA A 94 9.43 29.90 -8.23
C ALA A 94 10.75 29.78 -9.00
N ALA A 95 10.73 29.06 -10.12
CA ALA A 95 11.79 29.07 -11.09
C ALA A 95 11.76 30.47 -11.68
N GLY A 96 12.71 31.30 -11.23
CA GLY A 96 12.99 32.60 -11.82
C GLY A 96 13.29 32.43 -13.30
N ALA A 97 12.27 32.55 -14.13
CA ALA A 97 12.42 32.77 -15.56
C ALA A 97 12.18 34.26 -15.80
N VAL A 98 13.27 35.01 -15.80
CA VAL A 98 13.31 36.31 -16.46
C VAL A 98 13.07 36.09 -17.96
N SER A 99 11.87 36.39 -18.45
CA SER A 99 11.65 36.62 -19.87
C SER A 99 10.48 37.57 -20.13
N ALA A 100 10.88 38.68 -20.76
CA ALA A 100 10.17 39.65 -21.61
C ALA A 100 8.65 39.82 -21.47
N ALA A 101 8.29 41.08 -21.21
CA ALA A 101 6.94 41.62 -21.09
C ALA A 101 6.01 41.33 -22.29
N THR A 102 4.81 40.83 -22.00
CA THR A 102 3.60 41.01 -22.83
C THR A 102 2.36 41.21 -21.94
N PRO A 103 1.29 41.87 -22.43
CA PRO A 103 0.33 42.58 -21.59
C PRO A 103 -0.63 41.68 -20.79
N ARG A 104 -0.85 42.15 -19.56
CA ARG A 104 -1.63 41.63 -18.43
C ARG A 104 -3.07 41.21 -18.78
N ALA A 105 -3.33 39.90 -18.75
CA ALA A 105 -4.66 39.37 -18.47
C ALA A 105 -4.99 39.56 -16.96
N PRO A 106 -6.26 39.77 -16.58
CA PRO A 106 -6.63 39.99 -15.19
C PRO A 106 -6.25 38.77 -14.32
N PRO A 107 -5.74 38.98 -13.10
CA PRO A 107 -5.35 37.89 -12.22
C PRO A 107 -6.57 37.02 -11.92
N LYS A 108 -6.48 35.75 -12.30
CA LYS A 108 -7.41 34.72 -11.84
C LYS A 108 -7.40 34.75 -10.31
N PRO A 109 -8.56 34.78 -9.63
CA PRO A 109 -8.61 34.85 -8.19
C PRO A 109 -7.79 33.70 -7.61
N SER A 110 -6.83 34.07 -6.75
CA SER A 110 -6.12 33.15 -5.89
C SER A 110 -7.14 32.22 -5.23
N PRO A 111 -6.99 30.89 -5.35
CA PRO A 111 -7.86 29.97 -4.63
C PRO A 111 -7.85 30.41 -3.16
N GLY A 112 -9.03 30.57 -2.56
CA GLY A 112 -9.15 30.79 -1.11
C GLY A 112 -8.37 29.73 -0.33
N PRO A 113 -8.18 29.91 0.98
CA PRO A 113 -7.40 28.99 1.80
C PRO A 113 -7.89 27.55 1.54
N ARG A 114 -7.01 26.70 1.00
CA ARG A 114 -7.32 25.29 0.78
C ARG A 114 -7.42 24.66 2.16
N LEU A 115 -8.66 24.48 2.63
CA LEU A 115 -8.96 23.82 3.90
C LEU A 115 -8.53 22.35 3.91
N ILE A 116 -8.27 21.79 2.72
CA ILE A 116 -7.89 20.40 2.51
C ILE A 116 -6.66 20.35 1.61
N GLU A 117 -5.61 19.71 2.10
CA GLU A 117 -4.43 19.31 1.33
C GLU A 117 -4.46 17.80 1.10
N GLU A 118 -4.31 17.38 -0.15
CA GLU A 118 -4.31 15.97 -0.55
C GLU A 118 -2.92 15.62 -1.08
N ARG A 119 -2.33 14.54 -0.57
CA ARG A 119 -1.12 13.92 -1.13
C ARG A 119 -1.47 12.51 -1.56
N THR A 120 -0.93 12.03 -2.67
CA THR A 120 -1.22 10.66 -3.14
C THR A 120 0.03 9.81 -3.07
N VAL A 121 -0.16 8.58 -2.61
CA VAL A 121 0.83 7.52 -2.71
C VAL A 121 0.23 6.31 -3.41
N GLU A 122 1.09 5.54 -4.05
CA GLU A 122 0.74 4.27 -4.65
C GLU A 122 1.60 3.19 -4.02
N PHE A 123 0.99 2.04 -3.74
CA PHE A 123 1.72 0.88 -3.26
C PHE A 123 1.29 -0.37 -4.01
N ALA A 124 2.20 -1.33 -4.09
CA ALA A 124 1.92 -2.69 -4.54
C ALA A 124 2.46 -3.69 -3.52
N ILE A 125 1.69 -4.75 -3.29
CA ILE A 125 2.00 -5.82 -2.35
C ILE A 125 1.75 -7.18 -2.98
N ALA A 126 2.51 -8.18 -2.54
CA ALA A 126 2.16 -9.59 -2.69
C ALA A 126 1.61 -10.07 -1.35
N ALA A 127 0.44 -10.71 -1.34
CA ALA A 127 -0.22 -11.13 -0.11
C ALA A 127 -1.14 -12.34 -0.34
N SER A 128 -1.45 -13.07 0.74
CA SER A 128 -2.66 -13.91 0.75
C SER A 128 -3.93 -13.05 0.71
N PRO A 129 -5.07 -13.55 0.19
CA PRO A 129 -6.34 -12.82 0.18
C PRO A 129 -6.80 -12.34 1.57
N THR A 130 -6.44 -13.07 2.63
CA THR A 130 -6.75 -12.68 4.02
C THR A 130 -5.90 -11.49 4.46
N ALA A 131 -4.60 -11.51 4.18
CA ALA A 131 -3.70 -10.40 4.50
C ALA A 131 -4.05 -9.14 3.67
N GLY A 132 -4.31 -9.29 2.37
CA GLY A 132 -4.73 -8.16 1.51
C GLY A 132 -6.02 -7.49 1.98
N ARG A 133 -7.04 -8.27 2.39
CA ARG A 133 -8.26 -7.71 2.99
C ARG A 133 -7.98 -7.00 4.32
N ARG A 134 -7.08 -7.55 5.14
CA ARG A 134 -6.68 -6.92 6.41
C ARG A 134 -6.05 -5.56 6.16
N VAL A 135 -5.17 -5.43 5.18
CA VAL A 135 -4.57 -4.14 4.78
C VAL A 135 -5.65 -3.10 4.49
N ILE A 136 -6.60 -3.41 3.60
CA ILE A 136 -7.68 -2.49 3.21
C ILE A 136 -8.48 -2.06 4.45
N ASN A 137 -8.86 -3.02 5.30
CA ASN A 137 -9.66 -2.75 6.49
C ASN A 137 -8.91 -1.90 7.51
N GLN A 138 -7.62 -2.16 7.75
CA GLN A 138 -6.83 -1.40 8.71
C GLN A 138 -6.58 0.03 8.23
N ILE A 139 -6.30 0.22 6.93
CA ILE A 139 -6.19 1.57 6.34
C ILE A 139 -7.51 2.33 6.54
N ALA A 140 -8.64 1.71 6.25
CA ALA A 140 -9.96 2.33 6.41
C ALA A 140 -10.36 2.58 7.87
N ALA A 141 -9.82 1.81 8.82
CA ALA A 141 -10.12 1.92 10.25
C ALA A 141 -9.13 2.82 11.03
N THR A 142 -8.11 3.37 10.36
CA THR A 142 -7.09 4.19 11.01
C THR A 142 -7.66 5.54 11.46
N ASN A 143 -7.57 5.84 12.75
CA ASN A 143 -8.04 7.12 13.33
C ASN A 143 -6.93 8.20 13.39
N GLU A 144 -5.67 7.78 13.27
CA GLU A 144 -4.52 8.67 13.34
C GLU A 144 -4.39 9.56 12.10
N GLN A 145 -4.80 9.07 10.94
CA GLN A 145 -4.71 9.74 9.65
C GLN A 145 -5.91 9.39 8.76
N PHE A 146 -6.43 10.37 8.02
CA PHE A 146 -7.50 10.15 7.07
C PHE A 146 -6.91 9.69 5.75
N PHE A 147 -7.06 8.40 5.46
CA PHE A 147 -6.66 7.79 4.20
C PHE A 147 -7.88 7.53 3.31
N ILE A 148 -7.80 7.89 2.03
CA ILE A 148 -8.82 7.55 1.04
C ILE A 148 -8.20 6.58 0.02
N ILE A 149 -8.71 5.35 -0.03
CA ILE A 149 -8.33 4.42 -1.08
C ILE A 149 -9.13 4.76 -2.35
N ARG A 150 -8.46 5.29 -3.38
CA ARG A 150 -9.09 5.77 -4.63
C ARG A 150 -9.24 4.66 -5.67
N ALA A 151 -8.28 3.76 -5.73
CA ALA A 151 -8.28 2.64 -6.66
C ALA A 151 -7.60 1.43 -6.02
N ILE A 152 -8.10 0.25 -6.33
CA ILE A 152 -7.48 -1.03 -5.97
C ILE A 152 -7.49 -1.90 -7.22
N HIS A 153 -6.33 -2.44 -7.58
CA HIS A 153 -6.19 -3.49 -8.57
C HIS A 153 -5.78 -4.77 -7.87
N VAL A 154 -6.48 -5.87 -8.15
CA VAL A 154 -6.19 -7.18 -7.59
C VAL A 154 -5.99 -8.16 -8.74
N LYS A 155 -4.86 -8.86 -8.73
CA LYS A 155 -4.54 -9.91 -9.70
C LYS A 155 -4.13 -11.17 -8.94
N ASN A 156 -4.65 -12.32 -9.35
CA ASN A 156 -4.16 -13.59 -8.84
C ASN A 156 -2.75 -13.86 -9.40
N GLN A 157 -1.83 -14.31 -8.55
CA GLN A 157 -0.48 -14.67 -9.01
C GLN A 157 -0.49 -15.94 -9.86
N LYS A 158 -1.50 -16.80 -9.69
CA LYS A 158 -1.73 -17.98 -10.52
C LYS A 158 -2.91 -17.72 -11.44
N ASP A 159 -2.66 -17.77 -12.76
CA ASP A 159 -3.71 -17.56 -13.77
C ASP A 159 -4.69 -18.75 -13.86
N LYS A 160 -4.22 -19.95 -13.51
CA LYS A 160 -5.05 -21.15 -13.49
C LYS A 160 -5.60 -21.36 -12.09
N GLY A 161 -6.93 -21.34 -11.97
CA GLY A 161 -7.62 -21.81 -10.78
C GLY A 161 -7.28 -23.27 -10.48
N PRO A 162 -7.47 -23.72 -9.23
CA PRO A 162 -7.21 -25.11 -8.90
C PRO A 162 -8.07 -26.04 -9.78
N PRO A 163 -7.54 -27.21 -10.18
CA PRO A 163 -8.33 -28.19 -10.90
C PRO A 163 -9.60 -28.49 -10.11
N ARG A 164 -10.76 -28.37 -10.77
CA ARG A 164 -11.99 -28.91 -10.20
C ARG A 164 -11.76 -30.40 -9.98
N GLU A 165 -12.15 -30.90 -8.82
CA GLU A 165 -12.11 -32.33 -8.50
C GLU A 165 -12.57 -33.11 -9.74
N ASN A 166 -11.74 -34.04 -10.21
CA ASN A 166 -12.10 -34.89 -11.34
C ASN A 166 -13.46 -35.49 -10.99
N ALA A 167 -14.50 -35.16 -11.76
CA ALA A 167 -15.67 -35.99 -11.82
C ALA A 167 -15.14 -37.35 -12.29
N GLY A 168 -14.90 -38.24 -11.32
CA GLY A 168 -14.46 -39.59 -11.60
C GLY A 168 -15.42 -40.20 -12.63
N PRO A 169 -14.96 -41.11 -13.50
CA PRO A 169 -15.83 -41.77 -14.45
C PRO A 169 -17.04 -42.33 -13.68
N THR A 170 -18.24 -41.97 -14.10
CA THR A 170 -19.48 -42.57 -13.63
C THR A 170 -19.38 -44.08 -13.83
N VAL A 171 -18.98 -44.79 -12.79
CA VAL A 171 -18.99 -46.25 -12.76
C VAL A 171 -20.47 -46.64 -12.87
N PRO A 172 -20.86 -47.50 -13.83
CA PRO A 172 -22.24 -47.98 -13.91
C PRO A 172 -22.60 -48.65 -12.60
N ILE A 173 -23.68 -48.21 -11.98
CA ILE A 173 -24.24 -48.83 -10.77
C ILE A 173 -24.63 -50.27 -11.13
N PRO A 174 -24.01 -51.32 -10.56
CA PRO A 174 -24.50 -52.69 -10.72
C PRO A 174 -25.83 -52.84 -9.97
N PRO A 175 -26.77 -53.67 -10.44
CA PRO A 175 -28.03 -53.90 -9.74
C PRO A 175 -27.78 -54.43 -8.31
N PRO A 176 -28.65 -54.09 -7.33
CA PRO A 176 -28.40 -54.36 -5.93
C PRO A 176 -28.42 -55.86 -5.66
N ASN A 177 -27.29 -56.40 -5.20
CA ASN A 177 -27.21 -57.76 -4.66
C ASN A 177 -27.58 -57.72 -3.16
N PRO A 178 -28.53 -58.54 -2.68
CA PRO A 178 -29.07 -58.42 -1.34
C PRO A 178 -28.30 -59.29 -0.35
N THR A 179 -27.04 -59.00 -0.07
CA THR A 179 -26.34 -59.66 1.06
C THR A 179 -25.11 -58.87 1.51
N GLY A 180 -25.16 -58.37 2.75
CA GLY A 180 -23.98 -57.98 3.54
C GLY A 180 -23.53 -56.53 3.38
N ALA A 181 -23.90 -55.68 4.34
CA ALA A 181 -23.33 -54.36 4.51
C ALA A 181 -21.85 -54.47 4.94
N ALA A 182 -20.93 -54.28 4.00
CA ALA A 182 -19.54 -53.96 4.29
C ALA A 182 -19.39 -52.43 4.45
N PRO A 183 -18.69 -51.93 5.47
CA PRO A 183 -18.48 -50.50 5.64
C PRO A 183 -17.70 -49.94 4.45
N ALA A 184 -18.18 -48.83 3.90
CA ALA A 184 -17.58 -48.13 2.77
C ALA A 184 -16.10 -47.81 3.07
N ALA A 185 -15.23 -48.11 2.10
CA ALA A 185 -13.81 -47.82 2.20
C ALA A 185 -13.58 -46.31 2.38
N THR A 186 -12.90 -45.93 3.46
CA THR A 186 -12.37 -44.59 3.68
C THR A 186 -11.38 -44.26 2.54
N PRO A 187 -11.48 -43.09 1.88
CA PRO A 187 -10.51 -42.70 0.86
C PRO A 187 -9.10 -42.62 1.48
N ALA A 188 -8.24 -43.57 1.13
CA ALA A 188 -6.83 -43.58 1.52
C ALA A 188 -6.04 -42.71 0.54
N GLY A 189 -6.13 -41.39 0.72
CA GLY A 189 -5.33 -40.41 0.00
C GLY A 189 -5.23 -39.13 0.81
N PRO A 190 -4.11 -38.39 0.76
CA PRO A 190 -4.00 -37.11 1.45
C PRO A 190 -5.09 -36.17 0.94
N LEU A 191 -5.94 -35.69 1.85
CA LEU A 191 -6.95 -34.67 1.56
C LEU A 191 -6.24 -33.46 0.97
N ASN A 192 -6.39 -33.27 -0.34
CA ASN A 192 -5.79 -32.14 -1.03
C ASN A 192 -6.70 -30.93 -0.78
N PHE A 193 -6.35 -30.09 0.20
CA PHE A 193 -7.11 -28.88 0.48
C PHE A 193 -6.93 -27.90 -0.69
N ILE A 194 -7.99 -27.73 -1.47
CA ILE A 194 -8.04 -26.94 -2.72
C ILE A 194 -8.08 -25.42 -2.46
N VAL A 195 -8.24 -24.98 -1.21
CA VAL A 195 -8.48 -23.56 -0.84
C VAL A 195 -7.44 -23.08 0.17
N GLY A 196 -6.92 -21.86 0.00
CA GLY A 196 -6.13 -21.14 1.02
C GLY A 196 -4.64 -21.01 0.72
N ASN A 197 -4.16 -21.47 -0.43
CA ASN A 197 -2.78 -21.31 -0.90
C ASN A 197 -2.65 -20.29 -2.05
N GLU A 198 -3.72 -19.54 -2.32
CA GLU A 198 -3.71 -18.47 -3.31
C GLU A 198 -2.97 -17.25 -2.78
N HIS A 199 -2.16 -16.66 -3.65
CA HIS A 199 -1.55 -15.36 -3.44
C HIS A 199 -2.02 -14.39 -4.52
N ILE A 200 -2.16 -13.13 -4.13
CA ILE A 200 -2.60 -12.04 -4.98
C ILE A 200 -1.52 -10.95 -5.01
N ASP A 201 -1.41 -10.32 -6.17
CA ASP A 201 -0.77 -9.02 -6.30
C ASP A 201 -1.87 -7.97 -6.15
N LEU A 202 -1.74 -7.12 -5.14
CA LEU A 202 -2.65 -6.02 -4.88
C LEU A 202 -1.88 -4.72 -5.04
N SER A 203 -2.38 -3.82 -5.88
CA SER A 203 -1.91 -2.43 -5.91
C SER A 203 -3.04 -1.48 -5.58
N ALA A 204 -2.70 -0.39 -4.90
CA ALA A 204 -3.68 0.61 -4.52
C ALA A 204 -3.11 2.01 -4.63
N ARG A 205 -4.00 2.94 -4.99
CA ARG A 205 -3.76 4.38 -4.95
C ARG A 205 -4.47 4.95 -3.73
N VAL A 206 -3.72 5.57 -2.84
CA VAL A 206 -4.20 6.09 -1.56
C VAL A 206 -3.89 7.57 -1.45
N GLU A 207 -4.88 8.34 -1.01
CA GLU A 207 -4.70 9.74 -0.67
C GLU A 207 -4.61 9.94 0.83
N LEU A 208 -3.65 10.77 1.20
CA LEU A 208 -3.36 11.24 2.53
C LEU A 208 -3.98 12.63 2.63
N VAL A 209 -5.02 12.77 3.43
CA VAL A 209 -5.79 14.02 3.54
C VAL A 209 -5.41 14.77 4.79
N ASN A 210 -5.07 16.05 4.62
CA ASN A 210 -4.73 16.98 5.68
C ASN A 210 -5.77 18.08 5.76
N PHE A 211 -6.37 18.25 6.93
CA PHE A 211 -7.30 19.33 7.19
C PHE A 211 -6.54 20.52 7.77
N ARG A 212 -6.50 21.63 7.03
CA ARG A 212 -5.99 22.93 7.48
C ARG A 212 -7.16 23.67 8.11
N LEU A 213 -7.35 23.50 9.42
CA LEU A 213 -8.37 24.21 10.21
C LEU A 213 -7.80 25.49 10.81
#